data_AF-A0C0Z6-F1
#
_entry.id   AF-A0C0Z6-F1
#
_cell.length_a   1.000
_cell.length_b   1.000
_cell.length_c   1.000
_cell.angle_alpha   90.00
_cell.angle_beta   90.00
_cell.angle_gamma   90.00
#
_symmetry.space_group_name_H-M   'P 1'
#
loop_
_entity.id
_entity.type
_entity.pdbx_description
1 polymer ?
#
loop_
_entity_poly.entity_id
_entity_poly.type
_entity_poly.pdbx_seq_one_letter_code
_entity_poly.pdbx_strand_id
1 'polypeptide(L)'
;MQSFYKLAFQTLSNFHSLGLVSDEEKSYLKEVILNWSNPQLDTSQDQMSILVLQKIQAFRNQAQRTQQTKKFLCLIEEETDEDENF
;
A
#
# COMPACT_ATOMS: atom_id res chain seq x y z
N MET A 1 19.28 -2.91 -21.55
CA MET A 1 17.92 -2.83 -20.98
C MET A 1 17.95 -3.36 -19.56
N GLN A 2 17.49 -2.58 -18.57
CA GLN A 2 17.19 -3.13 -17.25
C GLN A 2 15.81 -3.80 -17.34
N SER A 3 15.64 -5.00 -16.79
CA SER A 3 14.33 -5.64 -16.76
C SER A 3 13.39 -4.84 -15.85
N PHE A 4 12.10 -4.79 -16.20
CA PHE A 4 11.04 -4.17 -15.40
C PHE A 4 11.18 -4.47 -13.91
N TYR A 5 11.33 -5.75 -13.56
CA TYR A 5 11.46 -6.20 -12.18
C TYR A 5 12.70 -5.63 -11.48
N LYS A 6 13.85 -5.59 -12.17
CA LYS A 6 15.07 -5.01 -11.60
C LYS A 6 14.86 -3.53 -11.28
N LEU A 7 14.27 -2.78 -12.20
CA LEU A 7 13.99 -1.36 -12.01
C LEU A 7 12.95 -1.14 -10.90
N ALA A 8 11.91 -1.97 -10.84
CA ALA A 8 10.88 -1.91 -9.81
C ALA A 8 11.45 -2.17 -8.41
N PHE A 9 12.24 -3.23 -8.23
CA PHE A 9 12.85 -3.56 -6.95
C PHE A 9 13.91 -2.52 -6.54
N GLN A 10 14.68 -1.98 -7.49
CA GLN A 10 15.64 -0.91 -7.20
C GLN A 10 14.93 0.36 -6.74
N THR A 11 13.85 0.75 -7.44
CA THR A 11 13.02 1.91 -7.07
C THR A 11 12.42 1.73 -5.68
N LEU A 12 11.85 0.56 -5.41
CA LEU A 12 11.29 0.23 -4.10
C LEU A 12 12.35 0.28 -2.99
N SER A 13 13.55 -0.26 -3.24
CA SER A 13 14.64 -0.21 -2.27
C SER A 13 15.05 1.24 -1.98
N ASN A 14 15.16 2.08 -3.01
CA ASN A 14 15.50 3.50 -2.85
C ASN A 14 14.45 4.22 -2.00
N PHE A 15 13.16 4.01 -2.26
CA PHE A 15 12.10 4.64 -1.47
C PHE A 15 12.10 4.22 -0.01
N HIS A 16 12.37 2.94 0.26
CA HIS A 16 12.54 2.46 1.62
C HIS A 16 13.75 3.08 2.31
N SER A 17 14.91 3.15 1.64
CA SER A 17 16.11 3.80 2.17
C SER A 17 15.93 5.30 2.44
N LEU A 18 15.06 5.97 1.68
CA LEU A 18 14.69 7.38 1.89
C LEU A 18 13.60 7.56 2.97
N GLY A 19 13.09 6.48 3.57
CA GLY A 19 12.01 6.55 4.57
C GLY A 19 10.65 6.95 4.00
N LEU A 20 10.46 6.89 2.68
CA LEU A 20 9.18 7.19 2.02
C LEU A 20 8.15 6.06 2.17
N VAL A 21 8.65 4.85 2.45
CA VAL A 21 7.90 3.60 2.47
C VAL A 21 8.26 2.82 3.72
N SER A 22 7.27 2.35 4.48
CA SER A 22 7.46 1.50 5.67
C SER A 22 7.85 0.07 5.30
N ASP A 23 8.28 -0.74 6.27
CA ASP A 23 8.58 -2.16 6.05
C ASP A 23 7.35 -2.97 5.59
N GLU A 24 6.17 -2.61 6.11
CA GLU A 24 4.89 -3.21 5.74
C GLU A 24 4.55 -2.88 4.28
N GLU A 25 4.66 -1.60 3.90
CA GLU A 25 4.40 -1.14 2.54
C GLU A 25 5.41 -1.75 1.56
N LYS A 26 6.66 -1.90 1.96
CA LYS A 26 7.70 -2.56 1.16
C LYS A 26 7.37 -4.02 0.91
N SER A 27 6.89 -4.73 1.92
CA SER A 27 6.51 -6.15 1.80
C SER A 27 5.32 -6.31 0.87
N TYR A 28 4.28 -5.50 1.06
CA TYR A 28 3.12 -5.43 0.16
C TYR A 28 3.53 -5.16 -1.30
N LEU A 29 4.37 -4.15 -1.54
CA LEU A 29 4.79 -3.80 -2.89
C LEU A 29 5.64 -4.87 -3.56
N LYS A 30 6.45 -5.62 -2.81
CA LYS A 30 7.17 -6.77 -3.38
C LYS A 30 6.20 -7.79 -3.95
N GLU A 31 5.13 -8.12 -3.22
CA GLU A 31 4.09 -9.04 -3.70
C GLU A 31 3.37 -8.48 -4.93
N VAL A 32 3.02 -7.19 -4.91
CA VAL A 32 2.38 -6.53 -6.06
C VAL A 32 3.28 -6.56 -7.31
N ILE A 33 4.58 -6.31 -7.14
CA ILE A 33 5.55 -6.36 -8.24
C ILE A 33 5.67 -7.78 -8.77
N LEU A 34 5.77 -8.79 -7.91
CA LEU A 34 5.90 -10.20 -8.32
C LEU A 34 4.66 -10.70 -9.08
N ASN A 35 3.47 -10.24 -8.71
CA ASN A 35 2.20 -10.61 -9.33
C ASN A 35 1.80 -9.68 -10.49
N TRP A 36 2.73 -8.90 -11.03
CA TRP A 36 2.43 -7.92 -12.07
C TRP A 36 2.13 -8.60 -13.41
N SER A 37 0.89 -8.46 -13.87
CA SER A 37 0.35 -9.27 -14.99
C SER A 37 0.89 -8.86 -16.37
N ASN A 38 1.37 -7.62 -16.52
CA ASN A 38 1.91 -7.12 -17.79
C ASN A 38 3.09 -6.15 -17.56
N PRO A 39 4.30 -6.66 -17.30
CA PRO A 39 5.47 -5.83 -17.06
C PRO A 39 5.92 -5.19 -18.37
N GLN A 40 5.87 -3.85 -18.43
CA GLN A 40 6.38 -3.11 -19.59
C GLN A 40 7.92 -3.18 -19.60
N LEU A 41 8.49 -3.71 -20.67
CA LEU A 41 9.94 -3.94 -20.78
C LEU A 41 10.77 -2.64 -20.95
N ASP A 42 10.12 -1.55 -21.41
CA ASP A 42 10.77 -0.26 -21.71
C ASP A 42 10.36 0.87 -20.74
N THR A 43 10.02 0.53 -19.50
CA THR A 43 9.68 1.54 -18.49
C THR A 43 10.90 2.34 -18.06
N SER A 44 10.82 3.67 -18.12
CA SER A 44 11.84 4.57 -17.58
C SER A 44 11.83 4.60 -16.04
N GLN A 45 12.92 5.08 -15.43
CA GLN A 45 13.03 5.19 -13.98
C GLN A 45 11.94 6.10 -13.37
N ASP A 46 11.60 7.19 -14.05
CA ASP A 46 10.56 8.12 -13.59
C ASP A 46 9.17 7.49 -13.65
N GLN A 47 8.85 6.79 -14.73
CA GLN A 47 7.59 6.06 -14.86
C GLN A 47 7.47 4.96 -13.80
N MET A 48 8.56 4.24 -13.51
CA MET A 48 8.57 3.24 -12.46
C MET A 48 8.34 3.88 -11.08
N SER A 49 8.99 5.00 -10.81
CA SER A 49 8.84 5.75 -9.57
C SER A 49 7.39 6.19 -9.34
N ILE A 50 6.75 6.75 -10.38
CA ILE A 50 5.34 7.15 -10.34
C ILE A 50 4.45 5.94 -10.07
N LEU A 51 4.67 4.84 -10.78
CA LEU A 51 3.87 3.62 -10.65
C LEU A 51 3.96 3.02 -9.25
N VAL A 52 5.15 2.97 -8.65
CA VAL A 52 5.35 2.49 -7.27
C VAL A 52 4.65 3.42 -6.28
N LEU A 53 4.77 4.75 -6.43
CA LEU A 53 4.08 5.73 -5.58
C LEU A 53 2.55 5.60 -5.66
N GLN A 54 1.99 5.38 -6.85
CA GLN A 54 0.55 5.18 -7.03
C GLN A 54 0.05 3.94 -6.28
N LYS A 55 0.81 2.83 -6.30
CA LYS A 55 0.46 1.62 -5.55
C LYS A 55 0.53 1.84 -4.04
N ILE A 56 1.53 2.58 -3.55
CA ILE A 56 1.62 2.99 -2.13
C ILE A 56 0.42 3.82 -1.73
N GLN A 57 0.07 4.82 -2.54
CA GLN A 57 -1.04 5.70 -2.26
C GLN A 57 -2.37 4.93 -2.21
N ALA A 58 -2.60 3.99 -3.13
CA ALA A 58 -3.77 3.13 -3.12
C ALA A 58 -3.83 2.27 -1.84
N PHE A 59 -2.71 1.67 -1.43
CA PHE A 59 -2.61 0.89 -0.20
C PHE A 59 -2.93 1.73 1.05
N ARG A 60 -2.34 2.93 1.17
CA ARG A 60 -2.58 3.85 2.30
C ARG A 60 -4.05 4.27 2.38
N ASN A 61 -4.65 4.60 1.23
CA ASN A 61 -6.06 4.97 1.18
C ASN A 61 -6.97 3.81 1.59
N GLN A 62 -6.64 2.58 1.19
CA GLN A 62 -7.37 1.39 1.62
C GLN A 62 -7.24 1.16 3.13
N ALA A 63 -6.02 1.23 3.66
CA ALA A 63 -5.76 1.07 5.09
C ALA A 63 -6.49 2.13 5.94
N GLN A 64 -6.50 3.39 5.49
CA GLN A 64 -7.25 4.47 6.14
C GLN A 64 -8.75 4.21 6.14
N ARG A 65 -9.32 3.77 5.01
CA ARG A 65 -10.75 3.41 4.94
C ARG A 65 -11.07 2.26 5.88
N THR A 66 -10.25 1.21 5.90
CA THR A 66 -10.44 0.08 6.84
C THR A 66 -10.36 0.53 8.29
N GLN A 67 -9.44 1.44 8.64
CA GLN A 67 -9.38 2.02 9.98
C GLN A 67 -10.62 2.87 10.31
N GLN A 68 -11.12 3.67 9.36
CA GLN A 68 -12.35 4.44 9.54
C GLN A 68 -13.57 3.52 9.74
N THR A 69 -13.70 2.46 8.94
CA THR A 69 -14.76 1.46 9.11
C THR A 69 -14.65 0.76 10.47
N LYS A 70 -13.46 0.37 10.90
CA LYS A 70 -13.26 -0.24 12.24
C LYS A 70 -13.63 0.71 13.37
N LYS A 71 -13.25 2.00 13.27
CA LYS A 71 -13.64 3.01 14.27
C LYS A 71 -15.16 3.19 14.32
N PHE A 72 -15.82 3.21 13.17
CA PHE A 72 -17.28 3.30 13.11
C PHE A 72 -17.96 2.07 13.74
N LEU A 73 -17.47 0.86 13.46
CA LEU A 73 -18.00 -0.36 14.07
C LEU A 73 -17.82 -0.38 15.60
N CYS A 74 -16.66 0.10 16.09
CA CYS A 74 -16.41 0.24 17.54
C CYS A 74 -17.40 1.22 18.21
N LEU A 75 -17.77 2.30 17.52
CA LEU A 75 -18.77 3.25 18.02
C LEU A 75 -20.18 2.65 18.08
N ILE A 76 -20.51 1.72 17.17
CA ILE A 76 -21.80 1.01 17.21
C ILE A 76 -21.84 0.04 18.40
N GLU A 77 -20.75 -0.66 18.69
CA GLU A 77 -20.68 -1.58 19.84
C GLU A 77 -20.82 -0.85 21.18
N GLU A 78 -20.27 0.36 21.30
CA GLU A 78 -20.40 1.20 22.51
C GLU A 78 -21.82 1.77 22.72
N GLU A 79 -22.62 1.95 21.66
CA GLU A 79 -24.00 2.46 21.77
C GLU A 79 -25.04 1.38 22.13
N THR A 80 -24.67 0.09 22.18
CA THR A 80 -25.64 -1.01 22.40
C THR A 80 -25.58 -1.70 23.76
N ASP A 81 -24.67 -1.32 24.66
CA ASP A 81 -24.45 -2.01 25.95
C ASP A 81 -24.97 -1.27 27.21
N GLU A 82 -25.68 -0.15 27.05
CA GLU A 82 -26.30 0.56 28.19
C GLU A 82 -27.77 0.86 27.92
N ASP A 83 -28.66 -0.15 27.99
CA ASP A 83 -30.09 0.05 28.28
C ASP A 83 -30.86 -1.28 28.53
N GLU A 84 -30.39 -2.14 29.45
CA GLU A 84 -31.24 -3.14 30.11
C GLU A 84 -30.95 -3.19 31.62
N ASN A 85 -31.35 -2.13 32.33
CA ASN A 85 -31.54 -2.15 33.79
C ASN A 85 -32.70 -1.21 34.15
N PHE A 86 -33.94 -1.66 33.92
CA PHE A 86 -35.15 -1.14 34.57
C PHE A 86 -36.18 -2.24 34.80
#